data_AF-A0A7C3JUX3-F1
#
_entry.id   AF-A0A7C3JUX3-F1
#
_cell.length_a   1.000
_cell.length_b   1.000
_cell.length_c   1.000
_cell.angle_alpha   90.00
_cell.angle_beta   90.00
_cell.angle_gamma   90.00
#
_symmetry.space_group_name_H-M   'P 1'
#
loop_
_entity.id
_entity.type
_entity.pdbx_description
1 polymer ?
#
loop_
_entity_poly.entity_id
_entity_poly.type
_entity_poly.pdbx_seq_one_letter_code
_entity_poly.pdbx_strand_id
1 'polypeptide(L)'
;MSEHAQGRVSESGLGRSSLLEVLWVSTRLGLTSFGGPIAHLGYFHDEYVKRRKWIDEQSYADLVALCQFLPGPASSQVGIAIGIARARLSGGLAAWFGFTFPSALALVVFAMGIGTFATAADAGWLHGLKIVAVAVVAQAVWGMARSLCPDR
;
A
#
# COMPACT_ATOMS: atom_id res chain seq x y z
N MET A 1 -4.46 37.17 -28.88
CA MET A 1 -3.12 36.95 -28.29
C MET A 1 -3.36 36.34 -26.92
N SER A 2 -3.20 35.02 -26.84
CA SER A 2 -3.64 34.15 -25.74
C SER A 2 -2.73 34.25 -24.53
N GLU A 3 -3.24 34.77 -23.41
CA GLU A 3 -2.60 34.66 -22.10
C GLU A 3 -2.78 33.23 -21.55
N HIS A 4 -1.68 32.50 -21.51
CA HIS A 4 -1.56 31.23 -20.79
C HIS A 4 -1.60 31.52 -19.28
N ALA A 5 -2.76 31.27 -18.67
CA ALA A 5 -2.90 31.17 -17.22
C ALA A 5 -2.17 29.90 -16.73
N GLN A 6 -0.88 30.04 -16.47
CA GLN A 6 -0.05 29.04 -15.80
C GLN A 6 -0.55 28.88 -14.35
N GLY A 7 -1.28 27.81 -14.10
CA GLY A 7 -1.60 27.34 -12.75
C GLY A 7 -0.31 27.05 -12.00
N ARG A 8 0.04 27.94 -11.06
CA ARG A 8 1.16 27.74 -10.14
C ARG A 8 0.82 26.57 -9.22
N VAL A 9 1.45 25.42 -9.48
CA VAL A 9 1.56 24.35 -8.49
C VAL A 9 2.25 24.95 -7.27
N SER A 10 1.52 25.04 -6.16
CA SER A 10 2.03 25.55 -4.90
C SER A 10 3.19 24.66 -4.44
N GLU A 11 4.43 25.12 -4.61
CA GLU A 11 5.66 24.52 -4.06
C GLU A 11 5.71 24.70 -2.52
N SER A 12 4.67 24.26 -1.84
CA SER A 12 4.56 24.32 -0.38
C SER A 12 5.46 23.26 0.26
N GLY A 13 6.70 23.66 0.57
CA GLY A 13 7.51 23.09 1.65
C GLY A 13 8.21 21.78 1.34
N LEU A 14 9.38 21.86 0.68
CA LEU A 14 10.44 20.84 0.72
C LEU A 14 11.12 20.78 2.10
N GLY A 15 10.32 20.77 3.17
CA GLY A 15 10.80 20.66 4.54
C GLY A 15 10.86 19.20 4.96
N ARG A 16 11.86 18.83 5.76
CA ARG A 16 11.95 17.53 6.45
C ARG A 16 10.63 17.11 7.13
N SER A 17 9.82 18.11 7.51
CA SER A 17 8.47 17.95 8.05
C SER A 17 7.49 17.23 7.12
N SER A 18 7.52 17.47 5.81
CA SER A 18 6.60 16.80 4.87
C SER A 18 6.97 15.34 4.64
N LEU A 19 8.28 15.01 4.65
CA LEU A 19 8.75 13.62 4.56
C LEU A 19 8.38 12.79 5.79
N LEU A 20 8.59 13.34 6.99
CA LEU A 20 8.18 12.69 8.24
C LEU A 20 6.66 12.54 8.32
N GLU A 21 5.92 13.53 7.81
CA GLU A 21 4.46 13.45 7.71
C GLU A 21 4.02 12.27 6.84
N VAL A 22 4.57 12.14 5.62
CA VAL A 22 4.27 11.01 4.73
C VAL A 22 4.64 9.68 5.39
N LEU A 23 5.85 9.56 5.94
CA LEU A 23 6.30 8.33 6.60
C LEU A 23 5.36 7.90 7.74
N TRP A 24 5.02 8.84 8.63
CA TRP A 24 4.14 8.58 9.77
C TRP A 24 2.75 8.13 9.31
N VAL A 25 2.17 8.84 8.34
CA VAL A 25 0.83 8.54 7.83
C VAL A 25 0.79 7.20 7.13
N SER A 26 1.76 6.94 6.25
CA SER A 26 1.86 5.66 5.55
C SER A 26 2.13 4.49 6.51
N THR A 27 2.89 4.71 7.58
CA THR A 27 3.09 3.72 8.66
C THR A 27 1.79 3.39 9.38
N ARG A 28 1.04 4.42 9.80
CA ARG A 28 -0.27 4.22 10.44
C ARG A 28 -1.22 3.49 9.49
N LEU A 29 -1.30 3.92 8.24
CA LEU A 29 -2.16 3.27 7.25
C LEU A 29 -1.74 1.83 6.95
N GLY A 30 -0.44 1.52 6.91
CA GLY A 30 0.06 0.16 6.76
C GLY A 30 -0.35 -0.75 7.91
N LEU A 31 -0.45 -0.20 9.12
CA LEU A 31 -0.87 -0.93 10.32
C LEU A 31 -2.40 -1.03 10.49
N THR A 32 -3.18 -0.16 9.84
CA THR A 32 -4.65 -0.11 10.01
C THR A 32 -5.45 -0.53 8.79
N SER A 33 -4.84 -0.61 7.60
CA SER A 33 -5.55 -0.98 6.38
C SER A 33 -5.65 -2.49 6.26
N PHE A 34 -6.85 -3.02 6.55
CA PHE A 34 -7.21 -4.42 6.37
C PHE A 34 -8.46 -4.53 5.49
N GLY A 35 -8.78 -5.72 4.98
CA GLY A 35 -9.98 -5.94 4.16
C GLY A 35 -9.77 -5.86 2.64
N GLY A 36 -8.52 -5.87 2.18
CA GLY A 36 -8.17 -6.01 0.76
C GLY A 36 -8.07 -4.68 -0.02
N PRO A 37 -7.82 -4.74 -1.34
CA PRO A 37 -7.46 -3.57 -2.13
C PRO A 37 -8.50 -2.44 -2.11
N ILE A 38 -9.79 -2.77 -2.17
CA ILE A 38 -10.87 -1.77 -2.13
C ILE A 38 -10.92 -1.07 -0.77
N ALA A 39 -10.77 -1.82 0.33
CA ALA A 39 -10.73 -1.22 1.66
C ALA A 39 -9.54 -0.28 1.82
N HIS A 40 -8.36 -0.66 1.32
CA HIS A 40 -7.16 0.19 1.35
C HIS A 40 -7.39 1.52 0.63
N LEU A 41 -8.00 1.49 -0.56
CA LEU A 41 -8.35 2.71 -1.29
C LEU A 41 -9.40 3.56 -0.54
N GLY A 42 -10.31 2.94 0.21
CA GLY A 42 -11.22 3.65 1.10
C GLY A 42 -10.50 4.36 2.26
N TYR A 43 -9.56 3.68 2.92
CA TYR A 43 -8.74 4.30 3.98
C TYR A 43 -7.87 5.44 3.44
N PHE A 44 -7.33 5.29 2.24
CA PHE A 44 -6.50 6.30 1.59
C PHE A 44 -7.32 7.52 1.21
N HIS A 45 -8.56 7.31 0.74
CA HIS A 45 -9.50 8.39 0.48
C HIS A 45 -9.82 9.19 1.74
N ASP A 46 -10.18 8.52 2.85
CA ASP A 46 -10.48 9.21 4.11
C ASP A 46 -9.28 10.01 4.63
N GLU A 47 -8.08 9.42 4.61
CA GLU A 47 -6.89 10.07 5.17
C GLU A 47 -6.33 11.15 4.24
N TYR A 48 -6.09 10.86 2.96
CA TYR A 48 -5.40 11.77 2.03
C TYR A 48 -6.33 12.83 1.42
N VAL A 49 -7.60 12.50 1.16
CA VAL A 49 -8.57 13.43 0.55
C VAL A 49 -9.34 14.18 1.63
N LYS A 50 -10.05 13.47 2.51
CA LYS A 50 -10.97 14.12 3.47
C LYS A 50 -10.26 14.81 4.62
N ARG A 51 -9.39 14.08 5.33
CA ARG A 51 -8.73 14.57 6.55
C ARG A 51 -7.60 15.55 6.24
N ARG A 52 -6.65 15.14 5.40
CA ARG A 52 -5.43 15.91 5.14
C ARG A 52 -5.51 16.84 3.93
N LYS A 53 -6.40 16.55 2.98
CA LYS A 53 -6.59 17.33 1.76
C LYS A 53 -5.28 17.50 0.97
N TRP A 54 -4.48 16.44 0.88
CA TRP A 54 -3.24 16.42 0.10
C TRP A 54 -3.52 16.32 -1.40
N ILE A 55 -4.67 15.74 -1.76
CA ILE A 55 -5.14 15.54 -3.12
C ILE A 55 -6.66 15.73 -3.12
N ASP A 56 -7.21 16.34 -4.17
CA ASP A 56 -8.65 16.53 -4.31
C ASP A 56 -9.34 15.24 -4.81
N GLU A 57 -10.67 15.24 -4.74
CA GLU A 57 -11.52 14.09 -5.09
C GLU A 57 -11.28 13.60 -6.51
N GLN A 58 -11.19 14.52 -7.48
CA GLN A 58 -11.05 14.19 -8.88
C GLN A 58 -9.65 13.67 -9.19
N SER A 59 -8.62 14.35 -8.71
CA SER A 59 -7.24 13.89 -8.84
C SER A 59 -7.02 12.52 -8.18
N TYR A 60 -7.68 12.25 -7.06
CA TYR A 60 -7.62 10.93 -6.42
C TYR A 60 -8.28 9.84 -7.27
N ALA A 61 -9.47 10.10 -7.79
CA ALA A 61 -10.18 9.15 -8.66
C ALA A 61 -9.37 8.83 -9.93
N ASP A 62 -8.81 9.85 -10.58
CA ASP A 62 -7.96 9.70 -11.76
C ASP A 62 -6.69 8.90 -11.45
N LEU A 63 -6.07 9.17 -10.29
CA LEU A 63 -4.88 8.44 -9.85
C LEU A 63 -5.20 6.96 -9.56
N VAL A 64 -6.32 6.69 -8.90
CA VAL A 64 -6.79 5.31 -8.66
C VAL A 64 -7.04 4.60 -9.97
N ALA A 65 -7.75 5.23 -10.92
CA ALA A 65 -7.99 4.67 -12.23
C ALA A 65 -6.68 4.33 -12.95
N LEU A 66 -5.72 5.26 -12.95
CA LEU A 66 -4.38 5.03 -13.52
C LEU A 66 -3.66 3.84 -12.86
N CYS A 67 -3.67 3.76 -11.54
CA CYS A 67 -3.00 2.67 -10.82
C CYS A 67 -3.69 1.30 -11.02
N GLN A 68 -4.98 1.29 -11.35
CA GLN A 68 -5.70 0.06 -11.69
C GLN A 68 -5.38 -0.42 -13.11
N PHE A 69 -4.98 0.49 -14.00
CA PHE A 69 -4.47 0.13 -15.33
C PHE A 69 -3.03 -0.40 -15.30
N LEU A 70 -2.22 0.03 -14.33
CA LEU A 70 -0.83 -0.37 -14.20
C LEU A 70 -0.67 -1.76 -13.56
N PRO A 71 0.30 -2.57 -14.00
CA PRO A 71 0.53 -3.89 -13.41
C PRO A 71 0.99 -3.75 -11.94
N GLY A 72 0.27 -4.41 -11.03
CA GLY A 72 0.63 -4.53 -9.62
C GLY A 72 -0.48 -4.11 -8.66
N PRO A 73 -0.19 -4.07 -7.35
CA PRO A 73 -1.18 -3.73 -6.35
C PRO A 73 -1.53 -2.24 -6.39
N ALA A 74 -2.73 -1.92 -6.88
CA ALA A 74 -3.18 -0.53 -7.04
C ALA A 74 -3.07 0.29 -5.74
N SER A 75 -3.37 -0.29 -4.58
CA SER A 75 -3.23 0.41 -3.29
C SER A 75 -1.80 0.87 -3.03
N SER A 76 -0.80 0.02 -3.26
CA SER A 76 0.61 0.42 -3.06
C SER A 76 1.04 1.49 -4.05
N GLN A 77 0.63 1.38 -5.31
CA GLN A 77 0.93 2.37 -6.34
C GLN A 77 0.33 3.74 -6.01
N VAL A 78 -0.94 3.79 -5.61
CA VAL A 78 -1.62 5.05 -5.20
C VAL A 78 -0.91 5.67 -4.00
N GLY A 79 -0.57 4.88 -2.97
CA GLY A 79 0.15 5.37 -1.79
C GLY A 79 1.51 5.97 -2.13
N ILE A 80 2.29 5.31 -3.00
CA ILE A 80 3.58 5.81 -3.49
C ILE A 80 3.39 7.09 -4.30
N ALA A 81 2.44 7.12 -5.23
CA ALA A 81 2.20 8.27 -6.09
C ALA A 81 1.78 9.51 -5.30
N ILE A 82 0.93 9.35 -4.28
CA ILE A 82 0.58 10.44 -3.35
C ILE A 82 1.81 10.88 -2.54
N GLY A 83 2.64 9.93 -2.09
CA GLY A 83 3.92 10.23 -1.44
C GLY A 83 4.85 11.06 -2.34
N ILE A 84 4.93 10.72 -3.64
CA ILE A 84 5.72 11.47 -4.63
C ILE A 84 5.13 12.87 -4.85
N ALA A 85 3.81 12.98 -5.01
CA ALA A 85 3.15 14.27 -5.15
C ALA A 85 3.40 15.19 -3.95
N ARG A 86 3.52 14.63 -2.73
CA ARG A 86 3.68 15.39 -1.49
C ARG A 86 5.12 15.79 -1.19
N ALA A 87 6.09 14.90 -1.38
CA ALA A 87 7.48 15.15 -0.99
C ALA A 87 8.51 14.61 -2.01
N ARG A 88 8.14 14.63 -3.30
CA ARG A 88 8.95 14.17 -4.45
C ARG A 88 9.35 12.70 -4.28
N LEU A 89 10.36 12.25 -5.03
CA LEU A 89 10.79 10.85 -5.00
C LEU A 89 11.07 10.31 -3.59
N SER A 90 11.63 11.14 -2.70
CA SER A 90 11.83 10.81 -1.28
C SER A 90 10.54 10.54 -0.52
N GLY A 91 9.45 11.24 -0.85
CA GLY A 91 8.12 10.99 -0.28
C GLY A 91 7.53 9.67 -0.76
N GLY A 92 7.75 9.30 -2.02
CA GLY A 92 7.37 7.97 -2.53
C GLY A 92 8.06 6.83 -1.80
N LEU A 93 9.38 6.96 -1.59
CA LEU A 93 10.16 6.00 -0.81
C LEU A 93 9.72 5.93 0.64
N ALA A 94 9.45 7.08 1.27
CA ALA A 94 8.93 7.16 2.63
C ALA A 94 7.54 6.50 2.75
N ALA A 95 6.66 6.71 1.77
CA ALA A 95 5.34 6.10 1.74
C ALA A 95 5.42 4.58 1.60
N TRP A 96 6.25 4.09 0.67
CA TRP A 96 6.49 2.66 0.49
C TRP A 96 7.08 2.01 1.75
N PHE A 97 8.12 2.63 2.31
CA PHE A 97 8.77 2.13 3.50
C PHE A 97 7.81 2.12 4.70
N GLY A 98 7.10 3.22 4.95
CA GLY A 98 6.12 3.29 6.03
C GLY A 98 5.02 2.25 5.87
N PHE A 99 4.50 2.06 4.66
CA PHE A 99 3.42 1.12 4.41
C PHE A 99 3.84 -0.36 4.53
N THR A 100 5.03 -0.73 4.05
CA THR A 100 5.45 -2.13 3.91
C THR A 100 6.40 -2.61 5.03
N PHE A 101 7.31 -1.75 5.49
CA PHE A 101 8.36 -2.13 6.44
C PHE A 101 7.84 -2.65 7.79
N PRO A 102 6.79 -2.06 8.42
CA PRO A 102 6.29 -2.54 9.71
C PRO A 102 5.83 -3.99 9.67
N SER A 103 5.12 -4.38 8.60
CA SER A 103 4.63 -5.75 8.40
C SER A 103 5.78 -6.72 8.14
N ALA A 104 6.77 -6.32 7.32
CA ALA A 104 7.97 -7.13 7.09
C ALA A 104 8.76 -7.36 8.39
N LEU A 105 8.94 -6.30 9.19
CA LEU A 105 9.60 -6.38 10.48
C LEU A 105 8.86 -7.31 11.45
N ALA A 106 7.53 -7.21 11.53
CA ALA A 106 6.71 -8.09 12.36
C ALA A 106 6.89 -9.57 11.98
N LEU A 107 6.92 -9.88 10.68
CA LEU A 107 7.15 -11.24 10.19
C LEU A 107 8.57 -11.75 10.52
N VAL A 108 9.59 -10.91 10.39
CA VAL A 108 10.98 -11.26 10.72
C VAL A 108 11.13 -11.53 12.22
N VAL A 109 10.57 -10.67 13.07
CA VAL A 109 10.57 -10.86 14.52
C VAL A 109 9.84 -12.14 14.90
N PHE A 110 8.69 -12.41 14.28
CA PHE A 110 7.93 -13.64 14.51
C PHE A 110 8.73 -14.89 14.09
N ALA A 111 9.41 -14.86 12.95
CA ALA A 111 10.25 -15.96 12.48
C ALA A 111 11.43 -16.24 13.43
N MET A 112 12.12 -15.20 13.91
CA MET A 112 13.19 -15.35 14.90
C MET A 112 12.66 -15.87 16.25
N GLY A 113 11.48 -15.41 16.67
CA GLY A 113 10.81 -15.89 17.87
C GLY A 113 10.48 -17.38 17.79
N ILE A 114 9.91 -17.85 16.69
CA ILE A 114 9.61 -19.28 16.52
C ILE A 114 10.89 -20.12 16.61
N GLY A 115 11.98 -19.70 15.98
CA GLY A 115 13.25 -20.46 15.99
C GLY A 115 13.89 -20.58 17.38
N THR A 116 13.53 -19.71 18.34
CA THR A 116 14.04 -19.73 19.72
C THR A 116 13.11 -20.45 20.69
N PHE A 117 11.78 -20.40 20.47
CA PHE A 117 10.78 -20.98 21.37
C PHE A 117 10.23 -22.35 20.95
N ALA A 118 10.32 -22.73 19.67
CA ALA A 118 9.78 -24.00 19.17
C ALA A 118 10.90 -24.90 18.61
N THR A 119 11.19 -25.99 19.30
CA THR A 119 11.96 -27.10 18.72
C THR A 119 11.17 -27.73 17.58
N ALA A 120 11.86 -28.09 16.48
CA ALA A 120 11.27 -28.58 15.22
C ALA A 120 10.29 -29.78 15.34
N ALA A 121 10.19 -30.42 16.50
CA ALA A 121 9.29 -31.52 16.82
C ALA A 121 7.89 -31.12 17.33
N ASP A 122 7.71 -29.94 17.95
CA ASP A 122 6.43 -29.51 18.57
C ASP A 122 5.56 -28.62 17.66
N ALA A 123 5.99 -28.40 16.41
CA ALA A 123 5.41 -27.42 15.51
C ALA A 123 4.40 -28.01 14.49
N GLY A 124 3.65 -29.05 14.85
CA GLY A 124 2.62 -29.63 13.96
C GLY A 124 1.59 -28.60 13.48
N TRP A 125 1.28 -27.59 14.30
CA TRP A 125 0.41 -26.48 13.93
C TRP A 125 1.03 -25.56 12.86
N LEU A 126 2.37 -25.38 12.82
CA LEU A 126 3.04 -24.66 11.74
C LEU A 126 2.90 -25.41 10.41
N HIS A 127 2.97 -26.74 10.44
CA HIS A 127 2.73 -27.55 9.25
C HIS A 127 1.30 -27.37 8.75
N GLY A 128 0.31 -27.38 9.64
CA GLY A 128 -1.09 -27.07 9.31
C GLY A 128 -1.25 -25.67 8.70
N LEU A 129 -0.62 -24.65 9.29
CA LEU A 129 -0.65 -23.28 8.76
C LEU A 129 -0.03 -23.18 7.36
N LYS A 130 1.06 -23.90 7.09
CA LYS A 130 1.68 -23.97 5.75
C LYS A 130 0.73 -24.58 4.73
N ILE A 131 0.03 -25.68 5.08
CA ILE A 131 -0.97 -26.30 4.19
C ILE A 131 -2.11 -25.32 3.91
N VAL A 132 -2.63 -24.63 4.92
CA VAL A 132 -3.68 -23.61 4.74
C VAL A 132 -3.20 -22.48 3.83
N ALA A 133 -1.96 -22.00 4.01
CA ALA A 133 -1.39 -20.97 3.14
C ALA A 133 -1.33 -21.44 1.68
N VAL A 134 -0.91 -22.68 1.43
CA VAL A 134 -0.93 -23.28 0.08
C VAL A 134 -2.35 -23.34 -0.47
N ALA A 135 -3.35 -23.74 0.32
CA ALA A 135 -4.74 -23.80 -0.11
C ALA A 135 -5.30 -22.41 -0.47
N VAL A 136 -4.99 -21.37 0.31
CA VAL A 136 -5.38 -19.98 0.03
C VAL A 136 -4.74 -19.46 -1.25
N VAL A 137 -3.44 -19.71 -1.44
CA VAL A 137 -2.73 -19.32 -2.67
C VAL A 137 -3.32 -20.06 -3.87
N ALA A 138 -3.57 -21.37 -3.76
CA ALA A 138 -4.20 -22.16 -4.82
C ALA A 138 -5.60 -21.64 -5.17
N GLN A 139 -6.42 -21.28 -4.18
CA GLN A 139 -7.73 -20.66 -4.40
C GLN A 139 -7.61 -19.31 -5.13
N ALA A 140 -6.67 -18.45 -4.74
CA ALA A 140 -6.44 -17.18 -5.41
C ALA A 140 -6.01 -17.39 -6.87
N VAL A 141 -5.08 -18.30 -7.13
CA VAL A 141 -4.61 -18.65 -8.48
C VAL A 141 -5.75 -19.21 -9.33
N TRP A 142 -6.56 -20.11 -8.77
CA TRP A 142 -7.71 -20.69 -9.46
C TRP A 142 -8.77 -19.64 -9.80
N GLY A 143 -9.04 -18.70 -8.88
CA GLY A 143 -9.92 -17.57 -9.11
C GLY A 143 -9.43 -16.68 -10.25
N MET A 144 -8.14 -16.33 -10.24
CA MET A 144 -7.50 -15.53 -11.31
C MET A 144 -7.51 -16.26 -12.66
N ALA A 145 -7.26 -17.58 -12.67
CA ALA A 145 -7.31 -18.39 -13.89
C ALA A 145 -8.71 -18.35 -14.53
N ARG A 146 -9.78 -18.47 -13.73
CA ARG A 146 -11.16 -18.37 -14.22
C ARG A 146 -11.52 -16.97 -14.74
N SER A 147 -10.99 -15.91 -14.14
CA SER A 147 -11.32 -14.54 -14.55
C SER A 147 -10.49 -14.04 -15.74
N LEU A 148 -9.25 -14.50 -15.88
CA LEU A 148 -8.31 -14.03 -16.91
C LEU A 148 -8.15 -14.99 -18.09
N CYS A 149 -8.48 -16.27 -17.91
CA CYS A 149 -8.54 -17.27 -18.99
C CYS A 149 -9.95 -17.87 -19.08
N PRO A 150 -10.99 -17.06 -19.42
CA PRO A 150 -12.29 -17.62 -19.72
C PRO A 150 -12.19 -18.39 -21.05
N ASP A 151 -12.00 -19.71 -20.97
CA ASP A 151 -12.23 -20.59 -22.10
C ASP A 151 -13.76 -20.71 -22.22
N ARG A 152 -14.31 -19.88 -23.13
CA ARG A 152 -15.73 -19.68 -23.46
C ARG A 152 -16.80 -20.33 -22.58
#